data_AF-A0A0J9E9Z7-F1
#
_entry.id   AF-A0A0J9E9Z7-F1
#
_cell.length_a   1.000
_cell.length_b   1.000
_cell.length_c   1.000
_cell.angle_alpha   90.00
_cell.angle_beta   90.00
_cell.angle_gamma   90.00
#
_symmetry.space_group_name_H-M   'P 1'
#
loop_
_entity.id
_entity.type
_entity.pdbx_description
1 polymer ?
#
loop_
_entity_poly.entity_id
_entity_poly.type
_entity_poly.pdbx_seq_one_letter_code
_entity_poly.pdbx_strand_id
1 'polypeptide(L)'
;MGCWGITAFESDEGLDAVEFIRESLPEDGKLELEALLEALKQDSWNAPPEVETAGSHTSVMALAELMLKFVNGKVKSLDYDGEWGKEDHKFDSITSFTAHRDTIQWIRNYIFDTLLNVKKHAIFQAENGEKWGGWFEEKNWIGWQEHMAELVSRLDILLEPSEAVIELIPLQSPEDQEMENSREAERPLQNQLGL
;
A
#
# COMPACT_ATOMS: atom_id res chain seq x y z
N MET A 1 14.29 12.62 -14.75
CA MET A 1 13.38 13.46 -13.95
C MET A 1 13.47 12.95 -12.53
N GLY A 2 13.46 13.82 -11.51
CA GLY A 2 13.60 13.37 -10.13
C GLY A 2 12.31 12.79 -9.54
N CYS A 3 12.42 12.08 -8.43
CA CYS A 3 11.26 11.47 -7.76
C CYS A 3 10.50 12.50 -6.90
N TRP A 4 9.17 12.37 -6.89
CA TRP A 4 8.22 13.10 -6.03
C TRP A 4 7.28 12.11 -5.34
N GLY A 5 6.71 12.50 -4.20
CA GLY A 5 5.90 11.61 -3.33
C GLY A 5 6.79 10.76 -2.43
N ILE A 6 6.44 10.57 -1.15
CA ILE A 6 7.17 9.71 -0.21
C ILE A 6 6.61 8.28 -0.25
N THR A 7 5.31 8.18 -0.50
CA THR A 7 4.55 6.93 -0.54
C THR A 7 4.20 6.57 -1.98
N ALA A 8 3.90 5.29 -2.24
CA ALA A 8 3.42 4.86 -3.55
C ALA A 8 2.09 5.57 -3.92
N PHE A 9 1.23 5.85 -2.95
CA PHE A 9 -0.01 6.63 -3.14
C PHE A 9 0.20 8.11 -3.52
N GLU A 10 1.45 8.60 -3.55
CA GLU A 10 1.79 9.97 -3.94
C GLU A 10 2.59 10.01 -5.26
N SER A 11 2.79 8.86 -5.90
CA SER A 11 3.58 8.69 -7.12
C SER A 11 2.73 8.16 -8.25
N ASP A 12 3.03 8.57 -9.49
CA ASP A 12 2.31 8.09 -10.68
C ASP A 12 2.43 6.56 -10.80
N GLU A 13 3.65 6.01 -10.70
CA GLU A 13 3.89 4.56 -10.78
C GLU A 13 3.18 3.77 -9.68
N GLY A 14 3.08 4.33 -8.48
CA GLY A 14 2.38 3.69 -7.37
C GLY A 14 0.85 3.79 -7.50
N LEU A 15 0.32 4.89 -8.04
CA LEU A 15 -1.11 5.03 -8.31
C LEU A 15 -1.57 4.12 -9.44
N ASP A 16 -0.78 3.96 -10.50
CA ASP A 16 -1.03 2.97 -11.57
C ASP A 16 -1.16 1.55 -10.98
N ALA A 17 -0.27 1.18 -10.05
CA ALA A 17 -0.32 -0.12 -9.39
C ALA A 17 -1.55 -0.27 -8.49
N VAL A 18 -1.97 0.79 -7.79
CA VAL A 18 -3.19 0.78 -6.97
C VAL A 18 -4.44 0.63 -7.84
N GLU A 19 -4.49 1.31 -8.99
CA GLU A 19 -5.58 1.19 -9.96
C GLU A 19 -5.65 -0.24 -10.52
N PHE A 20 -4.51 -0.81 -10.93
CA PHE A 20 -4.45 -2.21 -11.38
C PHE A 20 -4.93 -3.20 -10.31
N ILE A 21 -4.51 -3.02 -9.06
CA ILE A 21 -4.96 -3.86 -7.95
C ILE A 21 -6.47 -3.72 -7.75
N ARG A 22 -7.00 -2.50 -7.87
CA ARG A 22 -8.43 -2.22 -7.75
C ARG A 22 -9.24 -2.97 -8.81
N GLU A 23 -8.80 -2.95 -10.06
CA GLU A 23 -9.43 -3.70 -11.16
C GLU A 23 -9.33 -5.22 -10.97
N SER A 24 -8.35 -5.68 -10.19
CA SER A 24 -8.12 -7.10 -9.88
C SER A 24 -8.88 -7.59 -8.65
N LEU A 25 -9.73 -6.76 -8.03
CA LEU A 25 -10.47 -7.15 -6.83
C LEU A 25 -11.54 -8.22 -7.13
N PRO A 26 -11.67 -9.23 -6.26
CA PRO A 26 -12.65 -10.29 -6.45
C PRO A 26 -14.07 -9.82 -6.12
N GLU A 27 -15.04 -10.26 -6.93
CA GLU A 27 -16.46 -9.92 -6.75
C GLU A 27 -17.07 -10.50 -5.46
N ASP A 28 -16.52 -11.61 -4.95
CA ASP A 28 -17.01 -12.26 -3.73
C ASP A 28 -16.45 -11.62 -2.44
N GLY A 29 -15.62 -10.58 -2.57
CA GLY A 29 -15.04 -9.82 -1.47
C GLY A 29 -13.99 -10.58 -0.66
N LYS A 30 -13.47 -11.71 -1.16
CA LYS A 30 -12.43 -12.52 -0.50
C LYS A 30 -11.11 -12.36 -1.21
N LEU A 31 -10.25 -11.53 -0.64
CA LEU A 31 -8.97 -11.17 -1.23
C LEU A 31 -7.85 -12.06 -0.69
N GLU A 32 -6.94 -12.48 -1.55
CA GLU A 32 -5.72 -13.21 -1.19
C GLU A 32 -4.51 -12.39 -1.65
N LEU A 33 -3.55 -12.16 -0.75
CA LEU A 33 -2.36 -11.35 -1.04
C LEU A 33 -1.50 -11.98 -2.16
N GLU A 34 -1.43 -13.30 -2.18
CA GLU A 34 -0.74 -14.11 -3.18
C GLU A 34 -1.30 -13.84 -4.57
N ALA A 35 -2.63 -13.80 -4.69
CA ALA A 35 -3.30 -13.59 -5.97
C ALA A 35 -3.00 -12.19 -6.53
N LEU A 36 -3.01 -11.16 -5.67
CA LEU A 36 -2.61 -9.81 -6.07
C LEU A 36 -1.14 -9.74 -6.48
N LEU A 37 -0.25 -10.36 -5.71
CA LEU A 37 1.18 -10.36 -6.04
C LEU A 37 1.44 -11.07 -7.38
N GLU A 38 0.78 -12.20 -7.64
CA GLU A 38 0.91 -12.90 -8.92
C GLU A 38 0.28 -12.12 -10.08
N ALA A 39 -0.83 -11.43 -9.86
CA ALA A 39 -1.41 -10.54 -10.88
C ALA A 39 -0.43 -9.42 -11.25
N LEU A 40 0.20 -8.77 -10.27
CA LEU A 40 1.22 -7.76 -10.51
C LEU A 40 2.40 -8.31 -11.31
N LYS A 41 2.93 -9.48 -10.94
CA LYS A 41 4.05 -10.12 -11.65
C LYS A 41 3.73 -10.49 -13.10
N GLN A 42 2.47 -10.75 -13.42
CA GLN A 42 2.04 -11.12 -14.77
C GLN A 42 1.77 -9.89 -15.65
N ASP A 43 1.54 -8.72 -15.05
CA ASP A 43 1.29 -7.51 -15.80
C ASP A 43 2.57 -6.89 -16.37
N SER A 44 2.49 -6.43 -17.61
CA SER A 44 3.67 -5.89 -18.31
C SER A 44 4.15 -4.53 -17.80
N TRP A 45 3.28 -3.78 -17.12
CA TRP A 45 3.58 -2.45 -16.57
C TRP A 45 3.91 -2.52 -15.08
N ASN A 46 3.14 -3.32 -14.34
CA ASN A 46 3.18 -3.40 -12.89
C ASN A 46 4.07 -4.53 -12.35
N ALA A 47 4.66 -5.36 -13.21
CA ALA A 47 5.61 -6.37 -12.77
C ALA A 47 6.75 -5.73 -11.96
N PRO A 48 7.02 -6.19 -10.72
CA PRO A 48 8.08 -5.64 -9.93
C PRO A 48 9.43 -5.86 -10.61
N PRO A 49 10.24 -4.81 -10.80
CA PRO A 49 11.59 -4.96 -11.33
C PRO A 49 12.48 -5.72 -10.34
N GLU A 50 13.62 -6.23 -10.82
CA GLU A 50 14.68 -6.74 -9.95
C GLU A 50 15.18 -5.62 -9.02
N VAL A 51 15.53 -5.97 -7.79
CA VAL A 51 15.86 -5.01 -6.71
C VAL A 51 17.05 -4.11 -7.04
N GLU A 52 17.97 -4.55 -7.89
CA GLU A 52 19.11 -3.77 -8.38
C GLU A 52 18.70 -2.67 -9.37
N THR A 53 17.58 -2.87 -10.05
CA THR A 53 17.04 -1.96 -11.08
C THR A 53 15.78 -1.22 -10.64
N ALA A 54 15.27 -1.55 -9.44
CA ALA A 54 14.07 -0.95 -8.90
C ALA A 54 14.23 0.55 -8.67
N GLY A 55 13.19 1.29 -9.06
CA GLY A 55 13.05 2.71 -8.75
C GLY A 55 12.63 2.94 -7.29
N SER A 56 12.35 4.20 -6.95
CA SER A 56 11.88 4.55 -5.62
C SER A 56 10.47 4.05 -5.31
N HIS A 57 9.57 4.12 -6.29
CA HIS A 57 8.20 3.61 -6.14
C HIS A 57 8.05 2.35 -6.99
N THR A 58 7.45 1.32 -6.43
CA THR A 58 7.22 0.03 -7.09
C THR A 58 5.81 -0.45 -6.77
N SER A 59 5.28 -1.33 -7.62
CA SER A 59 4.01 -2.00 -7.36
C SER A 59 4.00 -2.80 -6.04
N VAL A 60 5.14 -3.34 -5.63
CA VAL A 60 5.28 -4.06 -4.35
C VAL A 60 5.22 -3.10 -3.15
N MET A 61 5.77 -1.89 -3.29
CA MET A 61 5.59 -0.83 -2.29
C MET A 61 4.12 -0.42 -2.18
N ALA A 62 3.44 -0.22 -3.32
CA ALA A 62 2.01 0.07 -3.36
C ALA A 62 1.18 -1.05 -2.68
N LEU A 63 1.47 -2.31 -2.99
CA LEU A 63 0.80 -3.47 -2.39
C LEU A 63 1.02 -3.53 -0.87
N ALA A 64 2.24 -3.28 -0.40
CA ALA A 64 2.53 -3.26 1.04
C ALA A 64 1.80 -2.12 1.77
N GLU A 65 1.79 -0.92 1.18
CA GLU A 65 1.05 0.22 1.73
C GLU A 65 -0.45 -0.05 1.78
N LEU A 66 -1.03 -0.61 0.71
CA LEU A 66 -2.43 -1.00 0.63
C LEU A 66 -2.77 -2.05 1.70
N MET A 67 -1.96 -3.11 1.80
CA MET A 67 -2.12 -4.14 2.82
C MET A 67 -2.16 -3.55 4.23
N LEU A 68 -1.24 -2.64 4.53
CA LEU A 68 -1.19 -1.99 5.84
C LEU A 68 -2.35 -1.01 6.08
N LYS A 69 -3.01 -0.50 5.03
CA LYS A 69 -4.26 0.27 5.17
C LYS A 69 -5.43 -0.62 5.56
N PHE A 70 -5.50 -1.87 5.05
CA PHE A 70 -6.46 -2.87 5.52
C PHE A 70 -6.23 -3.21 7.00
N VAL A 71 -4.99 -3.54 7.38
CA VAL A 71 -4.61 -3.82 8.78
C VAL A 71 -4.97 -2.66 9.71
N ASN A 72 -4.85 -1.42 9.23
CA ASN A 72 -5.16 -0.22 10.02
C ASN A 72 -6.64 0.17 10.01
N GLY A 73 -7.52 -0.54 9.29
CA GLY A 73 -8.92 -0.15 9.12
C GLY A 73 -9.11 1.19 8.40
N LYS A 74 -8.16 1.58 7.54
CA LYS A 74 -8.18 2.86 6.80
C LYS A 74 -8.61 2.72 5.33
N VAL A 75 -9.17 1.56 4.96
CA VAL A 75 -9.50 1.21 3.59
C VAL A 75 -10.55 2.14 2.96
N LYS A 76 -11.59 2.54 3.69
CA LYS A 76 -12.64 3.47 3.22
C LYS A 76 -12.11 4.77 2.63
N SER A 77 -10.97 5.25 3.14
CA SER A 77 -10.35 6.49 2.65
C SER A 77 -9.75 6.36 1.25
N LEU A 78 -9.67 5.16 0.70
CA LEU A 78 -9.15 4.88 -0.63
C LEU A 78 -10.23 4.94 -1.71
N ASP A 79 -11.50 4.80 -1.35
CA ASP A 79 -12.59 4.78 -2.33
C ASP A 79 -13.09 6.19 -2.64
N TYR A 80 -13.25 6.48 -3.94
CA TYR A 80 -13.76 7.76 -4.39
C TYR A 80 -15.29 7.71 -4.51
N ASP A 81 -15.99 8.41 -3.62
CA ASP A 81 -17.46 8.43 -3.59
C ASP A 81 -18.12 9.44 -4.56
N GLY A 82 -17.33 10.07 -5.43
CA GLY A 82 -17.85 10.99 -6.45
C GLY A 82 -18.60 10.27 -7.57
N GLU A 83 -19.29 11.02 -8.44
CA GLU A 83 -20.10 10.45 -9.53
C GLU A 83 -19.30 9.53 -10.48
N TRP A 84 -17.99 9.77 -10.59
CA TRP A 84 -17.07 9.00 -11.43
C TRP A 84 -16.58 7.70 -10.78
N GLY A 85 -16.71 7.52 -9.47
CA GLY A 85 -16.27 6.31 -8.75
C GLY A 85 -17.40 5.33 -8.40
N LYS A 86 -18.60 5.55 -8.96
CA LYS A 86 -19.77 4.68 -8.71
C LYS A 86 -19.69 3.33 -9.40
N GLU A 87 -18.88 3.22 -10.44
CA GLU A 87 -18.67 2.00 -11.23
C GLU A 87 -17.37 1.27 -10.87
N ASP A 88 -16.56 1.85 -9.97
CA ASP A 88 -15.27 1.29 -9.58
C ASP A 88 -15.43 0.13 -8.58
N HIS A 89 -14.59 -0.88 -8.73
CA HIS A 89 -14.38 -1.88 -7.69
C HIS A 89 -13.91 -1.18 -6.40
N LYS A 90 -14.63 -1.38 -5.30
CA LYS A 90 -14.37 -0.68 -4.03
C LYS A 90 -13.49 -1.52 -3.13
N PHE A 91 -12.46 -0.93 -2.53
CA PHE A 91 -11.70 -1.64 -1.51
C PHE A 91 -12.54 -1.92 -0.26
N ASP A 92 -13.54 -1.07 0.03
CA ASP A 92 -14.50 -1.26 1.12
C ASP A 92 -15.47 -2.45 0.89
N SER A 93 -15.55 -3.01 -0.33
CA SER A 93 -16.34 -4.24 -0.55
C SER A 93 -15.61 -5.51 -0.14
N ILE A 94 -14.34 -5.44 0.24
CA ILE A 94 -13.55 -6.59 0.69
C ILE A 94 -13.92 -6.93 2.13
N THR A 95 -14.40 -8.16 2.34
CA THR A 95 -14.90 -8.65 3.62
C THR A 95 -13.93 -9.60 4.33
N SER A 96 -13.00 -10.19 3.57
CA SER A 96 -11.88 -10.99 4.09
C SER A 96 -10.65 -10.72 3.25
N PHE A 97 -9.50 -10.64 3.91
CA PHE A 97 -8.22 -10.47 3.25
C PHE A 97 -7.18 -11.33 3.96
N THR A 98 -6.74 -12.39 3.29
CA THR A 98 -5.77 -13.33 3.83
C THR A 98 -4.42 -13.18 3.14
N ALA A 99 -3.37 -13.61 3.85
CA ALA A 99 -2.02 -13.64 3.33
C ALA A 99 -1.25 -14.82 3.92
N HIS A 100 -0.56 -15.56 3.07
CA HIS A 100 0.44 -16.53 3.50
C HIS A 100 1.65 -15.79 4.05
N ARG A 101 2.21 -16.34 5.12
CA ARG A 101 3.41 -15.82 5.77
C ARG A 101 4.59 -15.66 4.80
N ASP A 102 4.76 -16.61 3.89
CA ASP A 102 5.85 -16.59 2.90
C ASP A 102 5.72 -15.41 1.93
N THR A 103 4.50 -15.01 1.58
CA THR A 103 4.23 -13.87 0.70
C THR A 103 4.55 -12.55 1.38
N ILE A 104 4.12 -12.38 2.64
CA ILE A 104 4.48 -11.21 3.46
C ILE A 104 6.00 -11.13 3.62
N GLN A 105 6.66 -12.28 3.88
CA GLN A 105 8.11 -12.35 3.99
C GLN A 105 8.80 -11.94 2.68
N TRP A 106 8.28 -12.38 1.54
CA TRP A 106 8.81 -12.00 0.23
C TRP A 106 8.68 -10.49 -0.01
N ILE A 107 7.51 -9.91 0.23
CA ILE A 107 7.26 -8.47 0.08
C ILE A 107 8.18 -7.66 1.00
N ARG A 108 8.31 -8.08 2.27
CA ARG A 108 9.21 -7.47 3.24
C ARG A 108 10.66 -7.45 2.75
N ASN A 109 11.15 -8.59 2.27
CA ASN A 109 12.52 -8.70 1.77
C ASN A 109 12.73 -7.85 0.52
N TYR A 110 11.78 -7.86 -0.40
CA TYR A 110 11.83 -7.03 -1.60
C TYR A 110 11.95 -5.53 -1.26
N ILE A 111 11.15 -5.03 -0.32
CA ILE A 111 11.20 -3.62 0.12
C ILE A 111 12.55 -3.31 0.80
N PHE A 112 13.01 -4.20 1.68
CA PHE A 112 14.30 -4.04 2.36
C PHE A 112 15.49 -4.02 1.38
N ASP A 113 15.52 -4.96 0.45
CA ASP A 113 16.59 -5.09 -0.53
C ASP A 113 16.56 -3.95 -1.55
N THR A 114 15.37 -3.48 -1.94
CA THR A 114 15.19 -2.28 -2.77
C THR A 114 15.77 -1.06 -2.06
N LEU A 115 15.40 -0.81 -0.79
CA LEU A 115 15.94 0.30 0.00
C LEU A 115 17.48 0.24 0.08
N LEU A 116 18.04 -0.94 0.34
CA LEU A 116 19.50 -1.13 0.41
C LEU A 116 20.17 -0.82 -0.93
N ASN A 117 19.62 -1.32 -2.03
CA ASN A 117 20.17 -1.12 -3.37
C ASN A 117 20.07 0.34 -3.82
N VAL A 118 18.93 1.01 -3.63
CA VAL A 118 18.78 2.42 -3.99
C VAL A 118 19.76 3.29 -3.18
N LYS A 119 19.96 3.01 -1.89
CA LYS A 119 20.96 3.71 -1.07
C LYS A 119 22.39 3.48 -1.56
N LYS A 120 22.73 2.25 -1.94
CA LYS A 120 24.05 1.90 -2.49
C LYS A 120 24.30 2.64 -3.82
N HIS A 121 23.30 2.69 -4.71
CA HIS A 121 23.39 3.44 -5.95
C HIS A 121 23.52 4.96 -5.71
N ALA A 122 22.77 5.50 -4.75
CA ALA A 122 22.86 6.91 -4.39
C ALA A 122 24.26 7.32 -3.88
N ILE A 123 24.95 6.45 -3.15
CA ILE A 123 26.34 6.68 -2.72
C ILE A 123 27.28 6.77 -3.93
N PHE A 124 27.16 5.84 -4.87
CA PHE A 124 27.95 5.85 -6.11
C PHE A 124 27.65 7.07 -6.99
N GLN A 125 26.39 7.49 -7.06
CA GLN A 125 25.96 8.71 -7.76
C GLN A 125 26.51 9.98 -7.11
N ALA A 126 26.57 10.02 -5.77
CA ALA A 126 27.14 11.13 -5.02
C ALA A 126 28.63 11.37 -5.31
N GLU A 127 29.40 10.31 -5.55
CA GLU A 127 30.79 10.41 -6.01
C GLU A 127 30.91 11.09 -7.39
N ASN A 128 29.84 11.03 -8.20
CA ASN A 128 29.73 11.64 -9.53
C ASN A 128 28.97 12.98 -9.52
N GLY A 129 28.65 13.53 -8.36
CA GLY A 129 28.04 14.84 -8.19
C GLY A 129 26.50 14.87 -8.22
N GLU A 130 25.84 13.73 -8.41
CA GLU A 130 24.40 13.59 -8.26
C GLU A 130 24.03 13.55 -6.77
N LYS A 131 22.97 14.25 -6.38
CA LYS A 131 22.55 14.32 -4.97
C LYS A 131 21.28 13.53 -4.75
N TRP A 132 21.17 12.98 -3.53
CA TRP A 132 19.92 12.43 -2.99
C TRP A 132 19.32 11.31 -3.86
N GLY A 133 20.14 10.50 -4.53
CA GLY A 133 19.67 9.35 -5.33
C GLY A 133 18.71 9.74 -6.46
N GLY A 134 18.84 10.95 -7.01
CA GLY A 134 17.97 11.47 -8.07
C GLY A 134 16.72 12.19 -7.58
N TRP A 135 16.52 12.35 -6.27
CA TRP A 135 15.41 13.13 -5.72
C TRP A 135 15.65 14.64 -5.83
N PHE A 136 14.58 15.42 -5.92
CA PHE A 136 14.66 16.88 -6.01
C PHE A 136 15.02 17.56 -4.69
N GLU A 137 14.64 16.97 -3.56
CA GLU A 137 14.86 17.53 -2.23
C GLU A 137 15.38 16.46 -1.27
N GLU A 138 16.39 16.82 -0.46
CA GLU A 138 16.96 15.95 0.56
C GLU A 138 15.92 15.41 1.55
N LYS A 139 14.99 16.28 1.98
CA LYS A 139 13.93 15.91 2.92
C LYS A 139 13.02 14.80 2.37
N ASN A 140 12.77 14.78 1.06
CA ASN A 140 11.89 13.78 0.44
C ASN A 140 12.66 12.47 0.27
N TRP A 141 13.94 12.53 -0.09
CA TRP A 141 14.84 11.38 -0.11
C TRP A 141 14.98 10.71 1.27
N ILE A 142 15.12 11.51 2.33
CA ILE A 142 15.16 11.00 3.71
C ILE A 142 13.79 10.42 4.09
N GLY A 143 12.71 11.17 3.85
CA GLY A 143 11.35 10.74 4.17
C GLY A 143 10.96 9.43 3.49
N TRP A 144 11.32 9.24 2.22
CA TRP A 144 11.11 7.97 1.52
C TRP A 144 11.90 6.81 2.15
N GLN A 145 13.16 7.03 2.51
CA GLN A 145 13.94 5.98 3.19
C GLN A 145 13.36 5.59 4.56
N GLU A 146 12.93 6.58 5.34
CA GLU A 146 12.27 6.38 6.63
C GLU A 146 10.97 5.61 6.47
N HIS A 147 10.17 5.98 5.47
CA HIS A 147 8.92 5.29 5.14
C HIS A 147 9.15 3.84 4.71
N MET A 148 10.14 3.56 3.84
CA MET A 148 10.50 2.20 3.45
C MET A 148 10.95 1.36 4.66
N ALA A 149 11.73 1.94 5.58
CA ALA A 149 12.14 1.27 6.81
C ALA A 149 10.97 1.00 7.77
N GLU A 150 10.01 1.93 7.84
CA GLU A 150 8.76 1.75 8.59
C GLU A 150 7.91 0.64 7.99
N LEU A 151 7.75 0.58 6.65
CA LEU A 151 7.07 -0.53 5.98
C LEU A 151 7.69 -1.87 6.37
N VAL A 152 9.01 -2.00 6.27
CA VAL A 152 9.73 -3.22 6.68
C VAL A 152 9.44 -3.58 8.14
N SER A 153 9.51 -2.60 9.04
CA SER A 153 9.27 -2.83 10.48
C SER A 153 7.83 -3.28 10.76
N ARG A 154 6.84 -2.71 10.07
CA ARG A 154 5.44 -3.12 10.19
C ARG A 154 5.18 -4.51 9.63
N LEU A 155 5.86 -4.88 8.54
CA LEU A 155 5.81 -6.23 8.00
C LEU A 155 6.48 -7.25 8.92
N ASP A 156 7.56 -6.88 9.60
CA ASP A 156 8.21 -7.72 10.61
C ASP A 156 7.24 -8.03 11.77
N ILE A 157 6.46 -7.05 12.24
CA ILE A 157 5.41 -7.26 13.26
C ILE A 157 4.34 -8.25 12.78
N LEU A 158 3.90 -8.14 11.53
CA LEU A 158 2.93 -9.09 10.95
C LEU A 158 3.49 -10.51 10.82
N LEU A 159 4.81 -10.68 10.78
CA LEU A 159 5.50 -11.96 10.68
C LEU A 159 5.86 -12.58 12.04
N GLU A 160 5.64 -11.87 13.15
CA GLU A 160 5.85 -12.38 14.52
C GLU A 160 4.93 -13.57 14.88
N PRO A 161 3.64 -13.58 14.50
CA PRO A 161 2.79 -14.76 14.68
C PRO A 161 3.35 -15.98 13.93
N SER A 162 3.17 -17.16 14.51
CA SER A 162 3.60 -18.44 13.91
C SER A 162 2.56 -19.06 12.96
N GLU A 163 1.48 -18.33 12.68
CA GLU A 163 0.42 -18.78 11.79
C GLU A 163 0.90 -18.79 10.33
N ALA A 164 0.52 -19.84 9.60
CA ALA A 164 0.90 -19.97 8.19
C ALA A 164 0.13 -18.99 7.28
N VAL A 165 -1.11 -18.65 7.68
CA VAL A 165 -2.00 -17.71 7.01
C VAL A 165 -2.42 -16.66 8.03
N ILE A 166 -2.34 -15.39 7.66
CA ILE A 166 -2.65 -14.23 8.48
C ILE A 166 -3.89 -13.54 7.91
N GLU A 167 -4.86 -13.24 8.77
CA GLU A 167 -6.01 -12.38 8.40
C GLU A 167 -5.61 -10.91 8.58
N LEU A 168 -5.71 -10.14 7.49
CA LEU A 168 -5.29 -8.75 7.40
C LEU A 168 -6.44 -7.77 7.65
N ILE A 169 -7.68 -8.23 7.60
CA ILE A 169 -8.84 -7.48 8.07
C ILE A 169 -9.12 -7.92 9.51
N PRO A 170 -8.98 -7.03 10.50
CA PRO A 170 -9.38 -7.35 11.86
C PRO A 170 -10.85 -7.78 11.87
N LEU A 171 -11.16 -8.90 12.51
CA LEU A 171 -12.54 -9.27 12.81
C LEU A 171 -13.17 -8.10 13.56
N GLN A 172 -14.07 -7.37 12.92
CA GLN A 172 -14.81 -6.30 13.58
C GLN A 172 -15.53 -6.93 14.77
N SER A 173 -15.23 -6.45 15.98
CA SER A 173 -16.03 -6.86 17.13
C SER A 173 -17.46 -6.33 16.93
N PRO A 174 -18.49 -7.00 17.47
CA PRO A 174 -19.87 -6.50 17.40
C PRO A 174 -20.01 -5.05 17.92
N GLU A 175 -19.15 -4.64 18.85
CA GLU A 175 -19.13 -3.29 19.43
C GLU A 175 -18.60 -2.24 18.43
N ASP A 176 -17.64 -2.60 17.56
CA ASP A 176 -17.11 -1.70 16.53
C ASP A 176 -18.14 -1.44 15.42
N GLN A 177 -18.93 -2.46 15.09
CA GLN A 177 -20.05 -2.35 14.14
C GLN A 177 -21.19 -1.48 14.67
N GLU A 178 -21.50 -1.57 15.97
CA GLU A 178 -22.50 -0.71 16.61
C GLU A 178 -22.04 0.74 16.68
N MET A 179 -20.76 1.01 17.01
CA MET A 179 -20.22 2.36 17.04
C MET A 179 -20.11 3.01 15.66
N GLU A 180 -19.75 2.25 14.63
CA GLU A 180 -19.64 2.77 13.25
C GLU A 180 -21.02 3.05 12.66
N ASN A 181 -22.00 2.14 12.84
CA ASN A 181 -23.40 2.40 12.47
C ASN A 181 -24.00 3.59 13.21
N SER A 182 -23.65 3.78 14.49
CA SER A 182 -24.11 4.94 15.28
C SER A 182 -23.55 6.26 14.74
N ARG A 183 -22.26 6.27 14.35
CA ARG A 183 -21.62 7.46 13.76
C ARG A 183 -22.13 7.79 12.36
N GLU A 184 -22.44 6.78 11.55
CA GLU A 184 -23.08 6.98 10.24
C GLU A 184 -24.54 7.46 10.38
N ALA A 185 -25.28 6.96 11.38
CA ALA A 185 -26.64 7.39 11.68
C ALA A 185 -26.74 8.81 12.27
N GLU A 186 -25.66 9.36 12.84
CA GLU A 186 -25.62 10.75 13.35
C GLU A 186 -25.28 11.79 12.26
N ARG A 187 -24.69 11.38 11.13
CA ARG A 187 -24.35 12.28 10.01
C ARG A 187 -25.53 12.90 9.24
N PRO A 188 -26.78 12.41 9.25
CA PRO A 188 -27.89 13.09 8.55
C PRO A 188 -28.39 14.36 9.27
N LEU A 189 -28.05 14.58 10.55
CA LEU A 189 -28.66 15.66 11.34
C LEU A 189 -27.91 16.99 11.33
N GLN A 190 -26.65 17.03 10.88
CA GLN A 190 -25.87 18.29 10.87
C GLN A 190 -26.10 19.15 9.61
N ASN A 191 -26.71 18.61 8.55
CA ASN A 191 -27.05 19.37 7.34
C ASN A 191 -28.48 19.95 7.32
N GLN A 192 -29.24 19.87 8.42
CA GLN A 192 -30.59 20.46 8.52
C GLN A 192 -30.72 21.64 9.50
N LEU A 193 -29.64 22.06 10.15
CA LEU A 193 -29.66 23.28 10.97
C LEU A 193 -28.82 24.36 10.30
N GLY A 194 -29.37 24.90 9.21
CA GLY A 194 -29.03 26.24 8.78
C GLY A 194 -29.46 27.25 9.85
N LEU A 195 -28.46 27.96 10.38
CA LEU A 195 -28.58 29.36 10.81
C LEU A 195 -27.47 30.15 10.13
#